data_AF-A0A8T5TJA5-F1
#
_entry.id   AF-A0A8T5TJA5-F1
#
_cell.length_a   1.000
_cell.length_b   1.000
_cell.length_c   1.000
_cell.angle_alpha   90.00
_cell.angle_beta   90.00
_cell.angle_gamma   90.00
#
_symmetry.space_group_name_H-M   'P 1'
#
loop_
_entity.id
_entity.type
_entity.pdbx_description
1 polymer ?
#
loop_
_entity_poly.entity_id
_entity_poly.type
_entity_poly.pdbx_seq_one_letter_code
_entity_poly.pdbx_strand_id
1 'polypeptide(L)' 'FYWERMKLVVEPSGAVPLAGLLYGDIDPSLIRNKKIGLIISGGNIDLTDFFTTLQQKLN' A
#
# COMPACT_ATOMS: atom_id res chain seq x y z
N PHE A 1 5.98 2.89 -1.65
CA PHE A 1 5.10 4.02 -2.08
C PHE A 1 4.27 4.60 -0.93
N TYR A 2 3.34 3.85 -0.32
CA TYR A 2 2.50 4.40 0.77
C TYR A 2 3.31 5.00 1.93
N TRP A 3 4.31 4.29 2.46
CA TRP A 3 5.10 4.78 3.58
C TRP A 3 6.05 5.91 3.17
N GLU A 4 6.86 5.68 2.13
CA GLU A 4 7.93 6.60 1.72
C GLU A 4 7.43 7.86 1.00
N ARG A 5 6.33 7.78 0.25
CA ARG A 5 5.80 8.89 -0.55
C ARG A 5 4.61 9.55 0.12
N MET A 6 3.61 8.77 0.53
CA MET A 6 2.35 9.27 1.08
C MET A 6 2.33 9.40 2.60
N LYS A 7 3.28 8.75 3.31
CA LYS A 7 3.39 8.73 4.79
C LYS A 7 2.14 8.13 5.46
N LEU A 8 1.53 7.15 4.79
CA LEU A 8 0.37 6.41 5.29
C LEU A 8 0.78 5.01 5.71
N VAL A 9 0.36 4.58 6.91
CA VAL A 9 0.40 3.17 7.31
C VAL A 9 -0.88 2.50 6.80
N VAL A 10 -0.72 1.39 6.10
CA VAL A 10 -1.84 0.62 5.51
C VAL A 10 -1.63 -0.85 5.85
N GLU A 11 -2.73 -1.56 6.07
CA GLU A 11 -2.71 -3.02 6.14
C GLU A 11 -2.51 -3.63 4.73
N PRO A 12 -2.14 -4.92 4.60
CA PRO A 12 -1.89 -5.54 3.29
C PRO A 12 -3.05 -5.39 2.29
N SER A 13 -4.30 -5.50 2.73
CA SER A 13 -5.48 -5.35 1.89
C SER A 13 -5.63 -3.90 1.35
N GLY A 14 -5.34 -2.89 2.17
CA GLY A 14 -5.33 -1.48 1.78
C GLY A 14 -4.28 -1.14 0.72
N ALA A 15 -3.28 -2.01 0.54
CA ALA A 15 -2.27 -1.83 -0.50
C ALA A 15 -2.72 -2.29 -1.91
N VAL A 16 -3.72 -3.18 -1.98
CA VAL A 16 -4.14 -3.87 -3.22
C VAL A 16 -4.57 -2.91 -4.33
N PRO A 17 -5.39 -1.86 -4.07
CA PRO A 17 -5.84 -0.97 -5.14
C PRO A 17 -4.69 -0.24 -5.85
N LEU A 18 -3.68 0.24 -5.10
CA LEU A 18 -2.51 0.89 -5.68
C LEU A 18 -1.63 -0.11 -6.42
N ALA A 19 -1.48 -1.33 -5.90
CA ALA A 19 -0.73 -2.38 -6.58
C ALA A 19 -1.35 -2.73 -7.94
N GLY A 20 -2.68 -2.82 -8.01
CA GLY A 20 -3.41 -3.00 -9.27
C GLY A 20 -3.17 -1.87 -10.25
N LEU A 21 -3.17 -0.61 -9.79
CA LEU A 21 -2.91 0.53 -10.68
C LEU A 21 -1.47 0.58 -11.21
N LEU A 22 -0.48 0.19 -10.40
CA LEU A 22 0.94 0.30 -10.76
C LEU A 22 1.47 -0.91 -11.53
N TYR A 23 0.96 -2.11 -11.24
CA TYR A 23 1.52 -3.37 -11.71
C TYR A 23 0.47 -4.34 -12.27
N GLY A 24 -0.82 -4.00 -12.18
CA GLY A 24 -1.88 -4.81 -12.74
C GLY A 24 -1.94 -4.73 -14.27
N ASP A 25 -2.56 -5.73 -14.87
CA ASP A 25 -2.87 -5.74 -16.30
C ASP A 25 -4.12 -4.90 -16.58
N ILE A 26 -3.93 -3.57 -16.58
CA ILE A 26 -4.96 -2.58 -16.88
C ILE A 26 -4.64 -1.95 -18.24
N ASP A 27 -5.63 -1.89 -19.13
CA ASP A 27 -5.49 -1.18 -20.40
C ASP A 27 -5.02 0.28 -20.13
N PRO A 28 -3.82 0.67 -20.64
CA PRO A 28 -3.29 2.02 -20.43
C PRO A 28 -4.22 3.14 -20.89
N SER A 29 -5.10 2.87 -21.86
CA SER A 29 -6.08 3.84 -22.37
C SER A 29 -7.06 4.31 -21.28
N LEU A 30 -7.31 3.48 -20.27
CA LEU A 30 -8.24 3.74 -19.17
C LEU A 30 -7.64 4.64 -18.09
N ILE A 31 -6.31 4.71 -18.00
CA ILE A 31 -5.60 5.37 -16.88
C ILE A 31 -4.72 6.55 -17.32
N ARG A 32 -4.20 6.54 -18.55
CA ARG A 32 -3.29 7.58 -19.03
C ARG A 32 -4.00 8.93 -19.15
N ASN A 33 -3.40 9.97 -18.59
CA ASN A 33 -3.94 11.34 -18.57
C ASN A 33 -5.32 11.46 -17.90
N LYS A 34 -5.71 10.50 -17.07
CA LYS A 34 -6.93 10.54 -16.27
C LYS A 34 -6.62 10.94 -14.84
N LYS A 35 -7.57 11.61 -14.18
CA LYS A 35 -7.56 11.79 -12.73
C LYS A 35 -8.22 10.56 -12.11
N ILE A 36 -7.47 9.80 -11.32
CA ILE A 36 -7.93 8.54 -10.73
C ILE A 36 -8.10 8.74 -9.23
N GLY A 37 -9.30 8.49 -8.74
CA GLY A 37 -9.58 8.39 -7.31
C GLY A 37 -9.32 6.97 -6.83
N LEU A 38 -8.55 6.82 -5.77
CA LEU A 38 -8.21 5.54 -5.17
C LEU A 38 -8.73 5.52 -3.73
N ILE A 39 -9.57 4.54 -3.41
CA ILE A 39 -10.10 4.36 -2.06
C ILE A 39 -9.21 3.35 -1.33
N ILE A 40 -8.65 3.80 -0.22
CA ILE A 40 -7.91 2.96 0.72
C ILE A 40 -8.87 2.69 1.87
N SER A 41 -9.46 1.49 1.90
CA SER A 41 -10.52 1.17 2.85
C SER A 41 -10.03 0.92 4.27
N GLY A 42 -8.74 0.62 4.46
CA GLY A 42 -8.24 0.15 5.75
C GLY A 42 -6.77 0.48 6.03
N GLY A 43 -6.49 0.61 7.32
CA GLY A 43 -5.16 0.84 7.91
C GLY A 43 -5.11 0.38 9.37
N ASN A 44 -6.07 -0.45 9.79
CA ASN A 44 -6.17 -0.96 11.15
C ASN A 44 -5.27 -2.18 11.27
N ILE A 45 -3.99 -1.93 11.57
CA ILE A 45 -2.97 -2.96 11.69
C ILE A 45 -2.36 -2.91 13.09
N ASP A 46 -2.19 -4.09 13.69
CA ASP A 46 -1.36 -4.25 14.89
C ASP A 46 0.10 -4.40 14.46
N LEU A 47 0.98 -3.59 15.03
CA LEU A 47 2.40 -3.56 14.72
C LEU A 47 3.27 -4.34 15.72
N THR A 48 2.66 -4.96 16.73
CA THR A 48 3.38 -5.67 17.80
C THR A 48 4.31 -6.75 17.26
N ASP A 49 3.79 -7.63 16.39
CA ASP A 49 4.58 -8.71 15.77
C ASP A 49 5.69 -8.18 14.87
N PHE A 50 5.41 -7.07 14.15
CA PHE A 50 6.40 -6.42 13.30
C PHE A 50 7.59 -5.92 14.11
N PHE A 51 7.34 -5.17 15.19
CA PHE A 51 8.41 -4.64 16.03
C PHE A 51 9.13 -5.74 16.83
N THR A 52 8.41 -6.77 17.28
CA THR A 52 9.00 -7.94 17.93
C THR A 52 9.99 -8.65 16.99
N THR A 53 9.56 -8.91 15.75
CA THR A 53 10.42 -9.55 14.73
C THR A 53 11.60 -8.65 14.35
N LEU A 54 11.38 -7.35 14.23
CA LEU A 54 12.42 -6.39 13.89
C LEU A 54 13.51 -6.36 14.97
N GLN A 55 13.12 -6.34 16.25
CA GLN A 55 14.06 -6.36 17.37
C GLN A 55 14.91 -7.64 17.39
N GLN A 56 14.31 -8.80 17.09
CA GLN A 56 15.05 -10.07 16.99
C GLN A 56 16.09 -10.08 15.87
N LYS A 57 15.84 -9.41 14.75
CA LYS A 57 16.79 -9.34 13.61
C LYS A 57 17.93 -8.35 13.82
N LEU A 58 17.78 -7.40 14.74
CA LEU A 58 18.77 -6.37 15.04
C LEU A 58 19.75 -6.77 16.15
N ASN A 59 19.42 -7.82 16.91
CA ASN A 59 20.28 -8.46 17.90
C ASN A 59 21.00 -9.67 17.30
#